data_AF-X1FAP8-F1
#
_entry.id   AF-X1FAP8-F1
#
_cell.length_a   1.000
_cell.length_b   1.000
_cell.length_c   1.000
_cell.angle_alpha   90.00
_cell.angle_beta   90.00
_cell.angle_gamma   90.00
#
_symmetry.space_group_name_H-M   'P 1'
#
loop_
_entity.id
_entity.type
_entity.pdbx_description
1 polymer ?
#
loop_
_entity_poly.entity_id
_entity_poly.type
_entity_poly.pdbx_seq_one_letter_code
_entity_poly.pdbx_strand_id
1 'polypeptide(L)'
;ISSLLEENKKIFGQYSFTILNQPFSEVRENYRKEVIRGALKFSSKFDPNIEEKICSAPQYIIQTGHQPVFFHPGIWIKNIFLNELIKSPLPDRSLGLNIILDNDIFKGLNFSLPALSPTGNLKLERVNFLSPTLAPNLPFEEYPCPSLELITKFNRDVIHRLKSLESENKNILNNFKIFTRCLENSSRLCSQNYKRANLGEFLSLARRLYEKEIEPIYLEIPFSQICSSDEFLSFFLEITENIESFSKIYNNKLDEYRKLFKIRNRAHPSPDLIIKENLIEAPFWIWKEGDQRRKIFILREEEVNYLYNDSYGKIFLIEKDGLKSLSSLKTILKEQGLKIRPKALLLTLYNRLFISDLFVHGLGGAKYDLVT
;
A
#
# COMPACT_ATOMS: atom_id res chain seq x y z
N ILE A 1 7.77 11.23 -21.22
CA ILE A 1 8.01 10.38 -20.03
C ILE A 1 9.51 10.22 -19.78
N SER A 2 10.31 9.87 -20.79
CA SER A 2 11.77 9.73 -20.66
C SER A 2 12.45 10.99 -20.11
N SER A 3 12.06 12.19 -20.59
CA SER A 3 12.55 13.47 -20.04
C SER A 3 12.26 13.67 -18.55
N LEU A 4 11.05 13.29 -18.09
CA LEU A 4 10.66 13.38 -16.68
C LEU A 4 11.47 12.41 -15.81
N LEU A 5 11.74 11.20 -16.31
CA LEU A 5 12.57 10.22 -15.60
C LEU A 5 14.00 10.72 -15.42
N GLU A 6 14.58 11.32 -16.46
CA GLU A 6 15.92 11.92 -16.40
C GLU A 6 15.97 13.11 -15.44
N GLU A 7 14.94 13.97 -15.47
CA GLU A 7 14.83 15.11 -14.57
C GLU A 7 14.72 14.67 -13.11
N ASN A 8 13.84 13.72 -12.80
CA ASN A 8 13.72 13.19 -11.45
C ASN A 8 15.01 12.52 -10.96
N LYS A 9 15.70 11.78 -11.83
CA LYS A 9 17.01 11.20 -11.51
C LYS A 9 18.05 12.27 -11.19
N LYS A 10 18.06 13.39 -11.91
CA LYS A 10 18.94 14.54 -11.60
C LYS A 10 18.61 15.15 -10.24
N ILE A 11 17.31 15.33 -9.93
CA ILE A 11 16.86 15.85 -8.62
C ILE A 11 17.36 14.95 -7.48
N PHE A 12 17.18 13.63 -7.59
CA PHE A 12 17.68 12.71 -6.55
C PHE A 12 19.20 12.75 -6.40
N GLY A 13 19.93 12.96 -7.49
CA GLY A 13 21.39 13.10 -7.47
C GLY A 13 21.90 14.38 -6.78
N GLN A 14 21.02 15.36 -6.53
CA GLN A 14 21.36 16.60 -5.83
C GLN A 14 21.18 16.50 -4.30
N TYR A 15 20.53 15.45 -3.80
CA TYR A 15 20.32 15.28 -2.36
C TYR A 15 21.59 14.78 -1.67
N SER A 16 22.04 15.55 -0.68
CA SER A 16 23.28 15.32 0.07
C SER A 16 23.07 14.97 1.55
N PHE A 17 21.83 14.73 1.97
CA PHE A 17 21.53 14.34 3.35
C PHE A 17 21.81 12.86 3.61
N THR A 18 21.85 12.48 4.88
CA THR A 18 22.06 11.11 5.35
C THR A 18 20.81 10.52 5.98
N ILE A 19 20.72 9.20 6.00
CA ILE A 19 19.77 8.42 6.80
C ILE A 19 20.59 7.50 7.71
N LEU A 20 20.47 7.65 9.03
CA LEU A 20 21.28 6.95 10.03
C LEU A 20 22.79 6.99 9.70
N ASN A 21 23.29 8.18 9.36
CA ASN A 21 24.69 8.45 8.96
C ASN A 21 25.14 7.80 7.64
N GLN A 22 24.24 7.23 6.84
CA GLN A 22 24.55 6.72 5.49
C GLN A 22 24.08 7.71 4.42
N PRO A 23 24.83 7.92 3.32
CA PRO A 23 24.40 8.79 2.23
C PRO A 23 23.05 8.36 1.65
N PHE A 24 22.13 9.32 1.45
CA PHE A 24 20.80 9.03 0.91
C PHE A 24 20.84 8.26 -0.42
N SER A 25 21.78 8.58 -1.31
CA SER A 25 21.94 7.92 -2.60
C SER A 25 22.22 6.42 -2.46
N GLU A 26 23.07 6.03 -1.53
CA GLU A 26 23.40 4.62 -1.24
C GLU A 26 22.21 3.91 -0.60
N VAL A 27 21.56 4.56 0.38
CA VAL A 27 20.37 4.02 1.05
C VAL A 27 19.25 3.78 0.03
N ARG A 28 18.98 4.75 -0.85
CA ARG A 28 17.96 4.62 -1.90
C ARG A 28 18.28 3.50 -2.88
N GLU A 29 19.53 3.38 -3.33
CA GLU A 29 19.93 2.34 -4.27
C GLU A 29 19.80 0.93 -3.66
N ASN A 30 20.22 0.76 -2.41
CA ASN A 30 20.05 -0.51 -1.68
C ASN A 30 18.56 -0.82 -1.45
N TYR A 31 17.78 0.19 -1.07
CA TYR A 31 16.33 0.06 -0.88
C TYR A 31 15.64 -0.48 -2.13
N ARG A 32 15.95 0.12 -3.29
CA ARG A 32 15.35 -0.26 -4.57
C ARG A 32 15.66 -1.71 -4.92
N LYS A 33 16.90 -2.16 -4.70
CA LYS A 33 17.28 -3.57 -4.93
C LYS A 33 16.47 -4.53 -4.04
N GLU A 34 16.31 -4.20 -2.78
CA GLU A 34 15.54 -5.01 -1.83
C GLU A 34 14.04 -5.06 -2.18
N VAL A 35 13.46 -3.93 -2.57
CA VAL A 35 12.06 -3.88 -3.05
C VAL A 35 11.89 -4.72 -4.31
N ILE A 36 12.79 -4.60 -5.30
CA ILE A 36 12.71 -5.39 -6.54
C ILE A 36 12.81 -6.88 -6.21
N ARG A 37 13.75 -7.28 -5.36
CA ARG A 37 13.90 -8.67 -4.92
C ARG A 37 12.65 -9.20 -4.21
N GLY A 38 12.08 -8.42 -3.30
CA GLY A 38 10.84 -8.76 -2.61
C GLY A 38 9.63 -8.85 -3.56
N ALA A 39 9.53 -7.90 -4.49
CA ALA A 39 8.44 -7.84 -5.46
C ALA A 39 8.53 -8.96 -6.49
N LEU A 40 9.74 -9.33 -6.92
CA LEU A 40 9.98 -10.49 -7.77
C LEU A 40 9.54 -11.77 -7.04
N LYS A 41 10.04 -11.99 -5.82
CA LYS A 41 9.65 -13.13 -4.98
C LYS A 41 8.14 -13.21 -4.77
N PHE A 42 7.47 -12.07 -4.56
CA PHE A 42 6.02 -12.03 -4.41
C PHE A 42 5.29 -12.30 -5.72
N SER A 43 5.74 -11.75 -6.84
CA SER A 43 5.08 -11.87 -8.14
C SER A 43 5.23 -13.27 -8.73
N SER A 44 6.38 -13.92 -8.53
CA SER A 44 6.63 -15.31 -8.93
C SER A 44 5.66 -16.30 -8.30
N LYS A 45 4.97 -15.93 -7.21
CA LYS A 45 3.92 -16.77 -6.58
C LYS A 45 2.74 -17.07 -7.52
N PHE A 46 2.45 -16.17 -8.46
CA PHE A 46 1.28 -16.27 -9.35
C PHE A 46 1.62 -16.12 -10.83
N ASP A 47 2.85 -15.69 -11.14
CA ASP A 47 3.40 -15.70 -12.49
C ASP A 47 4.86 -16.23 -12.45
N PRO A 48 5.05 -17.56 -12.57
CA PRO A 48 6.37 -18.18 -12.49
C PRO A 48 7.39 -17.64 -13.51
N ASN A 49 6.91 -17.10 -14.63
CA ASN A 49 7.75 -16.61 -15.73
C ASN A 49 7.90 -15.07 -15.70
N ILE A 50 7.53 -14.41 -14.59
CA ILE A 50 7.56 -12.94 -14.51
C ILE A 50 8.96 -12.36 -14.70
N GLU A 51 10.01 -13.07 -14.29
CA GLU A 51 11.40 -12.63 -14.40
C GLU A 51 11.82 -12.44 -15.87
N GLU A 52 11.31 -13.29 -16.77
CA GLU A 52 11.56 -13.22 -18.21
C GLU A 52 10.83 -12.04 -18.89
N LYS A 53 9.81 -11.49 -18.22
CA LYS A 53 8.92 -10.44 -18.77
C LYS A 53 9.36 -9.03 -18.37
N ILE A 54 10.23 -8.88 -17.38
CA ILE A 54 10.61 -7.59 -16.82
C ILE A 54 12.02 -7.18 -17.25
N CYS A 55 12.35 -5.90 -17.08
CA CYS A 55 13.72 -5.43 -17.26
C CYS A 55 14.65 -6.04 -16.19
N SER A 56 15.71 -6.73 -16.62
CA SER A 56 16.67 -7.40 -15.73
C SER A 56 17.61 -6.45 -14.99
N ALA A 57 17.89 -5.28 -15.57
CA ALA A 57 18.76 -4.25 -15.01
C ALA A 57 18.07 -2.86 -15.09
N PRO A 58 16.99 -2.66 -14.33
CA PRO A 58 16.22 -1.43 -14.42
C PRO A 58 16.99 -0.25 -13.85
N GLN A 59 17.05 0.85 -14.60
CA GLN A 59 17.52 2.14 -14.11
C GLN A 59 16.40 2.94 -13.46
N TYR A 60 15.17 2.73 -13.91
CA TYR A 60 14.00 3.47 -13.44
C TYR A 60 12.93 2.54 -12.85
N ILE A 61 12.26 3.00 -11.80
CA ILE A 61 11.08 2.35 -11.24
C ILE A 61 9.88 3.28 -11.47
N ILE A 62 8.93 2.82 -12.28
CA ILE A 62 7.64 3.48 -12.46
C ILE A 62 6.64 2.76 -11.56
N GLN A 63 6.11 3.49 -10.59
CA GLN A 63 5.31 2.91 -9.53
C GLN A 63 3.83 3.29 -9.68
N THR A 64 2.93 2.39 -9.29
CA THR A 64 1.56 2.71 -8.88
C THR A 64 1.23 1.96 -7.59
N GLY A 65 0.01 2.12 -7.07
CA GLY A 65 -0.44 1.36 -5.91
C GLY A 65 -1.86 1.70 -5.49
N HIS A 66 -2.49 0.78 -4.77
CA HIS A 66 -3.84 0.97 -4.24
C HIS A 66 -4.13 -0.01 -3.09
N GLN A 67 -5.15 0.30 -2.29
CA GLN A 67 -5.75 -0.66 -1.36
C GLN A 67 -6.25 -1.90 -2.12
N PRO A 68 -6.07 -3.12 -1.59
CA PRO A 68 -6.55 -4.34 -2.23
C PRO A 68 -8.07 -4.46 -2.09
N VAL A 69 -8.81 -3.88 -3.04
CA VAL A 69 -10.28 -3.93 -3.13
C VAL A 69 -10.69 -4.49 -4.50
N PHE A 70 -11.99 -4.71 -4.71
CA PHE A 70 -12.50 -4.90 -6.07
C PHE A 70 -12.36 -3.59 -6.83
N PHE A 71 -11.44 -3.56 -7.79
CA PHE A 71 -11.15 -2.34 -8.55
C PHE A 71 -12.32 -1.99 -9.45
N HIS A 72 -12.83 -0.77 -9.30
CA HIS A 72 -13.62 -0.15 -10.36
C HIS A 72 -12.69 0.35 -11.47
N PRO A 73 -13.20 0.64 -12.69
CA PRO A 73 -12.37 1.02 -13.83
C PRO A 73 -11.40 2.18 -13.55
N GLY A 74 -11.85 3.22 -12.84
CA GLY A 74 -10.99 4.35 -12.45
C GLY A 74 -9.80 4.03 -11.52
N ILE A 75 -9.81 2.90 -10.79
CA ILE A 75 -8.62 2.42 -10.06
C ILE A 75 -7.79 1.54 -10.99
N TRP A 76 -8.45 0.61 -11.67
CA TRP A 76 -7.80 -0.40 -12.51
C TRP A 76 -7.01 0.20 -13.67
N ILE A 77 -7.47 1.32 -14.21
CA ILE A 77 -6.79 2.05 -15.29
C ILE A 77 -5.33 2.38 -14.97
N LYS A 78 -4.96 2.54 -13.68
CA LYS A 78 -3.56 2.80 -13.30
C LYS A 78 -2.65 1.59 -13.56
N ASN A 79 -3.15 0.38 -13.30
CA ASN A 79 -2.42 -0.85 -13.56
C ASN A 79 -2.32 -1.13 -15.05
N ILE A 80 -3.41 -0.90 -15.79
CA ILE A 80 -3.40 -0.98 -17.26
C ILE A 80 -2.42 0.05 -17.83
N PHE A 81 -2.50 1.31 -17.41
CA PHE A 81 -1.58 2.36 -17.85
C PHE A 81 -0.13 2.03 -17.54
N LEU A 82 0.17 1.55 -16.32
CA LEU A 82 1.52 1.11 -15.96
C LEU A 82 2.00 0.00 -16.89
N ASN A 83 1.16 -1.02 -17.14
CA ASN A 83 1.49 -2.14 -18.00
C ASN A 83 1.80 -1.69 -19.44
N GLU A 84 0.90 -0.92 -20.04
CA GLU A 84 1.04 -0.43 -21.41
C GLU A 84 2.24 0.52 -21.54
N LEU A 85 2.50 1.33 -20.51
CA LEU A 85 3.67 2.21 -20.49
C LEU A 85 4.97 1.41 -20.51
N ILE A 86 5.09 0.38 -19.68
CA ILE A 86 6.30 -0.47 -19.63
C ILE A 86 6.45 -1.30 -20.91
N LYS A 87 5.36 -1.72 -21.55
CA LYS A 87 5.39 -2.41 -22.86
C LYS A 87 5.83 -1.50 -24.01
N SER A 88 5.60 -0.20 -23.88
CA SER A 88 5.96 0.76 -24.91
C SER A 88 7.48 0.92 -25.02
N PRO A 89 8.01 1.36 -26.18
CA PRO A 89 9.44 1.64 -26.35
C PRO A 89 9.90 2.94 -25.65
N LEU A 90 9.00 3.66 -24.98
CA LEU A 90 9.28 4.99 -24.43
C LEU A 90 10.17 4.96 -23.16
N PRO A 91 9.88 4.13 -22.14
CA PRO A 91 10.71 4.05 -20.95
C PRO A 91 11.77 2.94 -21.08
N ASP A 92 12.91 3.24 -21.71
CA ASP A 92 14.04 2.30 -21.72
C ASP A 92 14.52 2.00 -20.29
N ARG A 93 14.93 0.75 -20.04
CA ARG A 93 15.42 0.26 -18.74
C ARG A 93 14.51 0.58 -17.55
N SER A 94 13.21 0.50 -17.74
CA SER A 94 12.23 0.78 -16.68
C SER A 94 11.55 -0.47 -16.17
N LEU A 95 11.28 -0.51 -14.88
CA LEU A 95 10.51 -1.54 -14.20
C LEU A 95 9.18 -0.96 -13.73
N GLY A 96 8.09 -1.67 -14.02
CA GLY A 96 6.79 -1.38 -13.43
C GLY A 96 6.66 -2.02 -12.05
N LEU A 97 6.16 -1.26 -11.08
CA LEU A 97 5.90 -1.73 -9.72
C LEU A 97 4.51 -1.31 -9.23
N ASN A 98 3.71 -2.25 -8.75
CA ASN A 98 2.43 -1.97 -8.09
C ASN A 98 2.52 -2.31 -6.59
N ILE A 99 2.37 -1.30 -5.74
CA ILE A 99 2.32 -1.46 -4.30
C ILE A 99 0.89 -1.79 -3.84
N ILE A 100 0.74 -2.91 -3.15
CA ILE A 100 -0.53 -3.30 -2.52
C ILE A 100 -0.57 -2.65 -1.14
N LEU A 101 -1.49 -1.71 -0.92
CA LEU A 101 -1.67 -1.00 0.36
C LEU A 101 -2.49 -1.85 1.35
N ASP A 102 -1.97 -3.03 1.68
CA ASP A 102 -2.56 -3.97 2.63
C ASP A 102 -2.48 -3.47 4.09
N ASN A 103 -1.64 -2.48 4.33
CA ASN A 103 -1.58 -1.76 5.58
C ASN A 103 -2.75 -0.79 5.79
N ASP A 104 -3.73 -0.66 4.86
CA ASP A 104 -4.88 0.24 4.98
C ASP A 104 -6.17 -0.40 5.55
N ILE A 105 -7.10 0.40 6.10
CA ILE A 105 -8.22 -0.10 6.91
C ILE A 105 -9.23 -0.77 6.00
N PHE A 106 -9.60 -1.99 6.34
CA PHE A 106 -10.70 -2.66 5.67
C PHE A 106 -12.04 -2.04 6.09
N LYS A 107 -12.77 -1.48 5.11
CA LYS A 107 -14.08 -0.84 5.32
C LYS A 107 -15.24 -1.67 4.77
N GLY A 108 -15.03 -2.98 4.59
CA GLY A 108 -15.94 -3.86 3.88
C GLY A 108 -15.61 -3.99 2.40
N LEU A 109 -15.98 -5.12 1.82
CA LEU A 109 -15.82 -5.41 0.40
C LEU A 109 -17.19 -5.56 -0.25
N ASN A 110 -17.50 -4.63 -1.14
CA ASN A 110 -18.75 -4.62 -1.88
C ASN A 110 -18.45 -4.75 -3.37
N PHE A 111 -19.23 -5.58 -4.05
CA PHE A 111 -19.20 -5.71 -5.51
C PHE A 111 -20.42 -5.01 -6.09
N SER A 112 -20.19 -4.04 -6.98
CA SER A 112 -21.27 -3.33 -7.66
C SER A 112 -21.52 -3.96 -9.02
N LEU A 113 -22.78 -4.26 -9.33
CA LEU A 113 -23.19 -4.93 -10.56
C LEU A 113 -24.44 -4.29 -11.16
N PRO A 114 -24.61 -4.35 -12.49
CA PRO A 114 -25.89 -4.00 -13.10
C PRO A 114 -26.94 -5.07 -12.74
N ALA A 115 -28.15 -4.63 -12.44
CA ALA A 115 -29.31 -5.50 -12.22
C ALA A 115 -30.56 -4.86 -12.81
N LEU A 116 -31.58 -5.67 -13.12
CA LEU A 116 -32.90 -5.17 -13.49
C LEU A 116 -33.76 -4.95 -12.24
N SER A 117 -34.48 -3.83 -12.20
CA SER A 117 -35.57 -3.63 -11.23
C SER A 117 -36.76 -4.54 -11.59
N PRO A 118 -37.73 -4.71 -10.67
CA PRO A 118 -38.99 -5.39 -11.00
C PRO A 118 -39.75 -4.75 -12.18
N THR A 119 -39.50 -3.47 -12.45
CA THR A 119 -40.09 -2.72 -13.58
C THR A 119 -39.27 -2.81 -14.87
N GLY A 120 -38.18 -3.60 -14.90
CA GLY A 120 -37.31 -3.78 -16.06
C GLY A 120 -36.24 -2.69 -16.27
N ASN A 121 -36.11 -1.73 -15.35
CA ASN A 121 -35.12 -0.65 -15.47
C ASN A 121 -33.75 -1.11 -14.96
N LEU A 122 -32.68 -0.68 -15.64
CA LEU A 122 -31.31 -0.95 -15.21
C LEU A 122 -30.98 -0.13 -13.95
N LYS A 123 -30.44 -0.79 -12.93
CA LYS A 123 -29.97 -0.16 -11.69
C LYS A 123 -28.60 -0.73 -11.29
N LEU A 124 -27.87 0.03 -10.48
CA LEU A 124 -26.67 -0.46 -9.82
C LEU A 124 -27.07 -1.13 -8.51
N GLU A 125 -26.75 -2.41 -8.36
CA GLU A 125 -26.94 -3.15 -7.11
C GLU A 125 -25.59 -3.47 -6.48
N ARG A 126 -25.54 -3.49 -5.14
CA ARG A 126 -24.34 -3.83 -4.37
C ARG A 126 -24.54 -5.17 -3.67
N VAL A 127 -23.63 -6.10 -3.90
CA VAL A 127 -23.54 -7.37 -3.19
C VAL A 127 -22.37 -7.30 -2.24
N ASN A 128 -22.61 -7.53 -0.95
CA ASN A 128 -21.56 -7.58 0.05
C ASN A 128 -20.83 -8.92 -0.05
N PHE A 129 -19.49 -8.87 -0.21
CA PHE A 129 -18.64 -10.06 -0.14
C PHE A 129 -18.19 -10.32 1.29
N LEU A 130 -17.71 -9.26 1.95
CA LEU A 130 -17.23 -9.29 3.33
C LEU A 130 -17.65 -8.01 4.04
N SER A 131 -18.23 -8.17 5.22
CA SER A 131 -18.61 -7.08 6.12
C SER A 131 -17.55 -6.93 7.23
N PRO A 132 -17.22 -5.70 7.67
CA PRO A 132 -16.26 -5.48 8.75
C PRO A 132 -16.84 -5.78 10.15
N THR A 133 -18.04 -6.35 10.25
CA THR A 133 -18.84 -6.45 11.48
C THR A 133 -18.20 -7.22 12.63
N LEU A 134 -17.21 -8.08 12.36
CA LEU A 134 -16.55 -8.88 13.41
C LEU A 134 -15.30 -8.21 14.00
N ALA A 135 -14.64 -7.30 13.28
CA ALA A 135 -13.41 -6.64 13.73
C ALA A 135 -13.21 -5.28 13.05
N PRO A 136 -14.03 -4.26 13.38
CA PRO A 136 -13.97 -2.96 12.74
C PRO A 136 -12.56 -2.35 12.90
N ASN A 137 -12.09 -1.66 11.86
CA ASN A 137 -10.83 -0.91 11.84
C ASN A 137 -9.52 -1.72 11.77
N LEU A 138 -9.57 -3.02 11.50
CA LEU A 138 -8.36 -3.78 11.18
C LEU A 138 -7.82 -3.45 9.76
N PRO A 139 -6.49 -3.39 9.58
CA PRO A 139 -5.85 -3.37 8.27
C PRO A 139 -6.12 -4.63 7.44
N PHE A 140 -6.07 -4.55 6.09
CA PHE A 140 -6.21 -5.74 5.23
C PHE A 140 -5.20 -6.85 5.56
N GLU A 141 -3.99 -6.49 5.99
CA GLU A 141 -2.96 -7.46 6.37
C GLU A 141 -3.29 -8.27 7.63
N GLU A 142 -4.25 -7.83 8.45
CA GLU A 142 -4.74 -8.55 9.63
C GLU A 142 -5.98 -9.41 9.36
N TYR A 143 -6.63 -9.23 8.20
CA TYR A 143 -7.82 -10.00 7.87
C TYR A 143 -7.43 -11.37 7.29
N PRO A 144 -8.02 -12.47 7.76
CA PRO A 144 -7.79 -13.78 7.17
C PRO A 144 -8.34 -13.85 5.74
N CYS A 145 -7.83 -14.80 4.96
CA CYS A 145 -8.42 -15.10 3.66
C CYS A 145 -9.89 -15.55 3.82
N PRO A 146 -10.77 -15.22 2.85
CA PRO A 146 -12.15 -15.70 2.85
C PRO A 146 -12.22 -17.23 2.73
N SER A 147 -13.18 -17.84 3.42
CA SER A 147 -13.44 -19.28 3.28
C SER A 147 -14.00 -19.62 1.90
N LEU A 148 -13.78 -20.85 1.43
CA LEU A 148 -14.33 -21.32 0.16
C LEU A 148 -15.87 -21.31 0.16
N GLU A 149 -16.50 -21.56 1.31
CA GLU A 149 -17.95 -21.47 1.48
C GLU A 149 -18.45 -20.04 1.22
N LEU A 150 -17.79 -19.03 1.80
CA LEU A 150 -18.15 -17.62 1.60
C LEU A 150 -18.01 -17.22 0.14
N ILE A 151 -16.92 -17.63 -0.52
CA ILE A 151 -16.68 -17.40 -1.95
C ILE A 151 -17.79 -18.04 -2.78
N THR A 152 -18.13 -19.30 -2.49
CA THR A 152 -19.17 -20.05 -3.22
C THR A 152 -20.54 -19.39 -3.08
N LYS A 153 -20.90 -18.96 -1.87
CA LYS A 153 -22.15 -18.24 -1.60
C LYS A 153 -22.20 -16.92 -2.38
N PHE A 154 -21.15 -16.11 -2.31
CA PHE A 154 -21.07 -14.86 -3.05
C PHE A 154 -21.20 -15.08 -4.56
N ASN A 155 -20.50 -16.07 -5.11
CA ASN A 155 -20.53 -16.41 -6.53
C ASN A 155 -21.96 -16.74 -6.98
N ARG A 156 -22.67 -17.59 -6.20
CA ARG A 156 -24.08 -17.93 -6.46
C ARG A 156 -24.97 -16.70 -6.43
N ASP A 157 -24.82 -15.84 -5.43
CA ASP A 157 -25.66 -14.66 -5.23
C ASP A 157 -25.49 -13.63 -6.36
N VAL A 158 -24.27 -13.45 -6.88
CA VAL A 158 -24.01 -12.55 -8.01
C VAL A 158 -24.47 -13.18 -9.34
N ILE A 159 -24.19 -14.46 -9.58
CA ILE A 159 -24.66 -15.15 -10.80
C ILE A 159 -26.18 -15.10 -10.90
N HIS A 160 -26.90 -15.31 -9.78
CA HIS A 160 -28.35 -15.22 -9.76
C HIS A 160 -28.87 -13.85 -10.21
N ARG A 161 -28.22 -12.76 -9.78
CA ARG A 161 -28.59 -11.38 -10.16
C ARG A 161 -28.28 -11.08 -11.61
N LEU A 162 -27.09 -11.47 -12.07
CA LEU A 162 -26.64 -11.24 -13.45
C LEU A 162 -27.39 -12.10 -14.48
N LYS A 163 -28.00 -13.22 -14.08
CA LYS A 163 -28.78 -14.09 -14.97
C LYS A 163 -29.93 -13.34 -15.65
N SER A 164 -30.53 -12.36 -14.97
CA SER A 164 -31.57 -11.50 -15.56
C SER A 164 -31.09 -10.65 -16.74
N LEU A 165 -29.77 -10.42 -16.86
CA LEU A 165 -29.14 -9.65 -17.91
C LEU A 165 -28.52 -10.52 -19.02
N GLU A 166 -28.63 -11.84 -18.92
CA GLU A 166 -28.03 -12.77 -19.89
C GLU A 166 -28.67 -12.63 -21.28
N SER A 167 -29.95 -12.29 -21.35
CA SER A 167 -30.65 -11.98 -22.61
C SER A 167 -30.13 -10.71 -23.27
N GLU A 168 -29.76 -9.70 -22.48
CA GLU A 168 -29.27 -8.41 -22.97
C GLU A 168 -27.80 -8.48 -23.40
N ASN A 169 -26.96 -9.14 -22.60
CA ASN A 169 -25.54 -9.28 -22.90
C ASN A 169 -24.93 -10.51 -22.21
N LYS A 170 -24.76 -11.57 -22.99
CA LYS A 170 -24.12 -12.83 -22.54
C LYS A 170 -22.71 -12.63 -21.98
N ASN A 171 -21.98 -11.60 -22.42
CA ASN A 171 -20.61 -11.35 -21.99
C ASN A 171 -20.53 -10.86 -20.53
N ILE A 172 -21.57 -10.17 -20.01
CA ILE A 172 -21.56 -9.70 -18.61
C ILE A 172 -21.46 -10.90 -17.66
N LEU A 173 -22.30 -11.91 -17.88
CA LEU A 173 -22.28 -13.12 -17.07
C LEU A 173 -20.99 -13.92 -17.28
N ASN A 174 -20.48 -14.00 -18.51
CA ASN A 174 -19.24 -14.71 -18.80
C ASN A 174 -18.03 -14.05 -18.11
N ASN A 175 -17.91 -12.73 -18.20
CA ASN A 175 -16.83 -11.97 -17.56
C ASN A 175 -16.85 -12.17 -16.04
N PHE A 176 -18.04 -12.17 -15.43
CA PHE A 176 -18.16 -12.47 -14.01
C PHE A 176 -17.79 -13.92 -13.68
N LYS A 177 -18.22 -14.91 -14.48
CA LYS A 177 -17.82 -16.32 -14.29
C LYS A 177 -16.30 -16.52 -14.38
N ILE A 178 -15.61 -15.75 -15.22
CA ILE A 178 -14.13 -15.74 -15.27
C ILE A 178 -13.59 -15.19 -13.95
N PHE A 179 -14.08 -14.04 -13.50
CA PHE A 179 -13.66 -13.42 -12.25
C PHE A 179 -13.90 -14.33 -11.02
N THR A 180 -15.01 -15.07 -10.96
CA THR A 180 -15.27 -15.99 -9.85
C THR A 180 -14.26 -17.15 -9.80
N ARG A 181 -13.84 -17.65 -10.96
CA ARG A 181 -12.77 -18.66 -11.03
C ARG A 181 -11.44 -18.08 -10.51
N CYS A 182 -11.17 -16.80 -10.77
CA CYS A 182 -10.00 -16.12 -10.21
C CYS A 182 -10.06 -16.04 -8.67
N LEU A 183 -11.23 -15.77 -8.07
CA LEU A 183 -11.41 -15.80 -6.61
C LEU A 183 -11.15 -17.20 -6.03
N GLU A 184 -11.72 -18.24 -6.64
CA GLU A 184 -11.52 -19.63 -6.20
C GLU A 184 -10.06 -20.07 -6.33
N ASN A 185 -9.42 -19.77 -7.46
CA ASN A 185 -8.01 -20.08 -7.68
C ASN A 185 -7.11 -19.32 -6.71
N SER A 186 -7.43 -18.04 -6.42
CA SER A 186 -6.73 -17.28 -5.40
C SER A 186 -6.84 -17.93 -4.02
N SER A 187 -8.03 -18.40 -3.63
CA SER A 187 -8.22 -19.08 -2.34
C SER A 187 -7.39 -20.37 -2.24
N ARG A 188 -7.31 -21.14 -3.34
CA ARG A 188 -6.48 -22.35 -3.43
C ARG A 188 -4.99 -22.04 -3.30
N LEU A 189 -4.50 -21.04 -4.05
CA LEU A 189 -3.10 -20.61 -3.98
C LEU A 189 -2.73 -20.09 -2.58
N CYS A 190 -3.61 -19.30 -1.97
CA CYS A 190 -3.44 -18.85 -0.59
C CYS A 190 -3.33 -20.04 0.39
N SER A 191 -4.21 -21.04 0.25
CA SER A 191 -4.27 -22.21 1.14
C SER A 191 -3.10 -23.19 0.96
N GLN A 192 -2.65 -23.41 -0.28
CA GLN A 192 -1.62 -24.41 -0.61
C GLN A 192 -0.21 -23.94 -0.27
N ASN A 193 0.07 -22.66 -0.51
CA ASN A 193 1.43 -22.13 -0.44
C ASN A 193 1.71 -21.43 0.91
N TYR A 194 0.69 -21.09 1.72
CA TYR A 194 0.89 -20.21 2.88
C TYR A 194 0.05 -20.60 4.10
N LYS A 195 0.72 -20.84 5.24
CA LYS A 195 0.06 -20.96 6.55
C LYS A 195 -0.54 -19.64 7.07
N ARG A 196 -0.28 -18.49 6.43
CA ARG A 196 -0.64 -17.14 6.93
C ARG A 196 -0.99 -16.11 5.82
N ALA A 197 -1.56 -16.54 4.70
CA ALA A 197 -2.03 -15.57 3.71
C ALA A 197 -3.16 -14.69 4.29
N ASN A 198 -3.21 -13.42 3.88
CA ASN A 198 -4.20 -12.45 4.35
C ASN A 198 -5.15 -12.00 3.22
N LEU A 199 -6.16 -11.21 3.59
CA LEU A 199 -7.16 -10.68 2.66
C LEU A 199 -6.53 -9.81 1.57
N GLY A 200 -5.51 -9.03 1.90
CA GLY A 200 -4.80 -8.19 0.95
C GLY A 200 -4.10 -8.99 -0.15
N GLU A 201 -3.41 -10.07 0.23
CA GLU A 201 -2.82 -11.01 -0.72
C GLU A 201 -3.89 -11.69 -1.58
N PHE A 202 -4.96 -12.22 -0.96
CA PHE A 202 -6.07 -12.87 -1.67
C PHE A 202 -6.69 -11.98 -2.75
N LEU A 203 -7.03 -10.73 -2.43
CA LEU A 203 -7.66 -9.83 -3.40
C LEU A 203 -6.70 -9.43 -4.53
N SER A 204 -5.42 -9.28 -4.21
CA SER A 204 -4.39 -8.96 -5.20
C SER A 204 -4.16 -10.12 -6.16
N LEU A 205 -4.05 -11.35 -5.63
CA LEU A 205 -3.94 -12.58 -6.40
C LEU A 205 -5.15 -12.77 -7.33
N ALA A 206 -6.37 -12.58 -6.83
CA ALA A 206 -7.59 -12.67 -7.65
C ALA A 206 -7.58 -11.68 -8.82
N ARG A 207 -7.19 -10.41 -8.58
CA ARG A 207 -7.03 -9.42 -9.65
C ARG A 207 -5.94 -9.84 -10.65
N ARG A 208 -4.77 -10.27 -10.16
CA ARG A 208 -3.65 -10.70 -11.01
C ARG A 208 -4.02 -11.85 -11.94
N LEU A 209 -4.79 -12.81 -11.42
CA LEU A 209 -5.31 -13.93 -12.22
C LEU A 209 -6.31 -13.46 -13.28
N TYR A 210 -7.09 -12.42 -12.99
CA TYR A 210 -8.03 -11.83 -13.95
C TYR A 210 -7.31 -10.99 -15.02
N GLU A 211 -6.22 -10.32 -14.67
CA GLU A 211 -5.40 -9.51 -15.58
C GLU A 211 -4.56 -10.34 -16.57
N LYS A 212 -4.64 -11.67 -16.57
CA LYS A 212 -3.84 -12.51 -17.49
C LYS A 212 -4.01 -12.14 -18.97
N GLU A 213 -5.20 -11.69 -19.37
CA GLU A 213 -5.49 -11.29 -20.75
C GLU A 213 -4.71 -10.06 -21.22
N ILE A 214 -4.26 -9.20 -20.30
CA ILE A 214 -3.42 -8.03 -20.64
C ILE A 214 -1.92 -8.32 -20.52
N GLU A 215 -1.55 -9.60 -20.32
CA GLU A 215 -0.18 -10.11 -20.23
C GLU A 215 0.73 -9.20 -19.40
N PRO A 216 0.53 -9.13 -18.08
CA PRO A 216 1.08 -8.01 -17.34
C PRO A 216 2.58 -8.19 -17.06
N ILE A 217 3.36 -7.13 -17.30
CA ILE A 217 4.83 -7.13 -17.23
C ILE A 217 5.38 -6.20 -16.13
N TYR A 218 4.66 -6.13 -15.01
CA TYR A 218 5.06 -5.35 -13.84
C TYR A 218 5.01 -6.22 -12.57
N LEU A 219 5.83 -5.86 -11.59
CA LEU A 219 5.89 -6.55 -10.31
C LEU A 219 4.88 -6.00 -9.31
N GLU A 220 4.50 -6.81 -8.33
CA GLU A 220 3.70 -6.38 -7.18
C GLU A 220 4.37 -6.74 -5.86
N ILE A 221 4.09 -5.95 -4.82
CA ILE A 221 4.53 -6.26 -3.46
C ILE A 221 3.54 -5.68 -2.43
N PRO A 222 3.19 -6.44 -1.37
CA PRO A 222 2.49 -5.90 -0.21
C PRO A 222 3.34 -4.89 0.55
N PHE A 223 2.76 -3.74 0.87
CA PHE A 223 3.46 -2.68 1.57
C PHE A 223 3.85 -3.09 3.00
N SER A 224 3.13 -4.05 3.59
CA SER A 224 3.54 -4.72 4.83
C SER A 224 4.93 -5.38 4.77
N GLN A 225 5.32 -5.94 3.61
CA GLN A 225 6.63 -6.56 3.42
C GLN A 225 7.73 -5.50 3.33
N ILE A 226 7.45 -4.40 2.63
CA ILE A 226 8.32 -3.20 2.58
C ILE A 226 8.54 -2.66 3.99
N CYS A 227 7.49 -2.54 4.79
CA CYS A 227 7.58 -2.01 6.16
C CYS A 227 8.29 -2.94 7.15
N SER A 228 8.62 -4.16 6.74
CA SER A 228 9.37 -5.13 7.57
C SER A 228 10.86 -5.13 7.27
N SER A 229 11.32 -4.31 6.31
CA SER A 229 12.72 -4.21 5.92
C SER A 229 13.52 -3.31 6.86
N ASP A 230 14.82 -3.55 6.92
CA ASP A 230 15.75 -2.78 7.76
C ASP A 230 15.75 -1.32 7.35
N GLU A 231 15.66 -1.05 6.06
CA GLU A 231 15.75 0.30 5.53
C GLU A 231 14.45 1.10 5.74
N PHE A 232 13.28 0.45 5.80
CA PHE A 232 12.07 1.13 6.27
C PHE A 232 12.18 1.50 7.74
N LEU A 233 12.73 0.61 8.56
CA LEU A 233 12.95 0.87 9.98
C LEU A 233 14.04 1.94 10.21
N SER A 234 15.05 2.03 9.34
CA SER A 234 16.02 3.13 9.33
C SER A 234 15.36 4.47 9.04
N PHE A 235 14.47 4.52 8.05
CA PHE A 235 13.67 5.73 7.76
C PHE A 235 12.75 6.11 8.93
N PHE A 236 12.14 5.12 9.57
CA PHE A 236 11.36 5.35 10.79
C PHE A 236 12.23 5.98 11.88
N LEU A 237 13.41 5.40 12.17
CA LEU A 237 14.32 5.91 13.19
C LEU A 237 14.77 7.34 12.91
N GLU A 238 15.18 7.63 11.67
CA GLU A 238 15.58 8.99 11.25
C GLU A 238 14.49 10.04 11.54
N ILE A 239 13.22 9.70 11.27
CA ILE A 239 12.09 10.59 11.59
C ILE A 239 11.89 10.73 13.09
N THR A 240 12.02 9.64 13.85
CA THR A 240 11.85 9.70 15.30
C THR A 240 12.96 10.47 16.00
N GLU A 241 14.19 10.41 15.50
CA GLU A 241 15.32 11.20 15.98
C GLU A 241 15.12 12.69 15.70
N ASN A 242 14.52 13.02 14.56
CA ASN A 242 14.26 14.40 14.12
C ASN A 242 12.79 14.85 14.33
N ILE A 243 12.07 14.23 15.27
CA ILE A 243 10.61 14.35 15.35
C ILE A 243 10.11 15.79 15.57
N GLU A 244 10.85 16.61 16.31
CA GLU A 244 10.50 18.01 16.59
C GLU A 244 10.47 18.86 15.32
N SER A 245 11.53 18.79 14.50
CA SER A 245 11.63 19.56 13.26
C SER A 245 10.68 18.98 12.21
N PHE A 246 10.63 17.65 12.10
CA PHE A 246 9.77 16.95 11.14
C PHE A 246 8.29 17.28 11.36
N SER A 247 7.81 17.22 12.60
CA SER A 247 6.39 17.47 12.91
C SER A 247 5.97 18.92 12.62
N LYS A 248 6.85 19.89 12.89
CA LYS A 248 6.64 21.31 12.53
C LYS A 248 6.55 21.49 11.01
N ILE A 249 7.48 20.92 10.25
CA ILE A 249 7.47 21.00 8.77
C ILE A 249 6.22 20.33 8.21
N TYR A 250 5.88 19.14 8.69
CA TYR A 250 4.69 18.39 8.27
C TYR A 250 3.40 19.21 8.48
N ASN A 251 3.21 19.78 9.66
CA ASN A 251 2.03 20.59 9.97
C ASN A 251 2.00 21.90 9.16
N ASN A 252 3.15 22.54 8.96
CA ASN A 252 3.24 23.76 8.15
C ASN A 252 2.88 23.48 6.68
N LYS A 253 3.35 22.38 6.09
CA LYS A 253 3.02 22.00 4.70
C LYS A 253 1.54 21.68 4.53
N LEU A 254 0.92 21.06 5.54
CA LEU A 254 -0.53 20.88 5.58
C LEU A 254 -1.29 22.21 5.64
N ASP A 255 -0.84 23.17 6.45
CA ASP A 255 -1.45 24.48 6.55
C ASP A 255 -1.33 25.29 5.25
N GLU A 256 -0.14 25.30 4.62
CA GLU A 256 0.09 25.89 3.29
C GLU A 256 -0.88 25.32 2.25
N TYR A 257 -1.01 23.98 2.19
CA TYR A 257 -1.95 23.33 1.29
C TYR A 257 -3.41 23.72 1.56
N ARG A 258 -3.84 23.70 2.83
CA ARG A 258 -5.23 24.06 3.19
C ARG A 258 -5.54 25.52 2.86
N LYS A 259 -4.58 26.43 3.05
CA LYS A 259 -4.71 27.85 2.66
C LYS A 259 -4.86 27.99 1.14
N LEU A 260 -3.98 27.34 0.37
CA LEU A 260 -4.01 27.38 -1.10
C LEU A 260 -5.34 26.90 -1.67
N PHE A 261 -5.89 25.81 -1.12
CA PHE A 261 -7.14 25.19 -1.60
C PHE A 261 -8.38 25.61 -0.79
N LYS A 262 -8.28 26.59 0.12
CA LYS A 262 -9.37 27.10 0.96
C LYS A 262 -10.12 26.01 1.75
N ILE A 263 -9.40 24.99 2.21
CA ILE A 263 -9.96 23.85 2.94
C ILE A 263 -10.14 24.22 4.41
N ARG A 264 -11.38 24.16 4.90
CA ARG A 264 -11.70 24.44 6.32
C ARG A 264 -11.54 23.22 7.22
N ASN A 265 -11.76 22.02 6.69
CA ASN A 265 -11.67 20.78 7.46
C ASN A 265 -10.20 20.41 7.71
N ARG A 266 -9.75 20.47 8.96
CA ARG A 266 -8.38 20.12 9.35
C ARG A 266 -8.03 18.64 9.13
N ALA A 267 -9.01 17.75 8.95
CA ALA A 267 -8.73 16.35 8.62
C ALA A 267 -8.34 16.14 7.15
N HIS A 268 -8.51 17.14 6.28
CA HIS A 268 -8.16 17.05 4.86
C HIS A 268 -6.91 17.90 4.56
N PRO A 269 -5.96 17.38 3.75
CA PRO A 269 -5.90 16.02 3.20
C PRO A 269 -5.47 14.96 4.24
N SER A 270 -4.88 15.40 5.35
CA SER A 270 -4.48 14.58 6.51
C SER A 270 -4.59 15.45 7.77
N PRO A 271 -4.83 14.90 8.97
CA PRO A 271 -4.77 15.68 10.21
C PRO A 271 -3.35 16.11 10.55
N ASP A 272 -3.25 17.20 11.32
CA ASP A 272 -2.00 17.65 11.93
C ASP A 272 -1.50 16.62 12.95
N LEU A 273 -0.19 16.52 13.09
CA LEU A 273 0.46 15.79 14.17
C LEU A 273 0.31 16.57 15.47
N ILE A 274 -0.01 15.86 16.56
CA ILE A 274 -0.04 16.43 17.90
C ILE A 274 1.39 16.79 18.32
N ILE A 275 1.58 18.04 18.75
CA ILE A 275 2.83 18.53 19.32
C ILE A 275 2.51 19.08 20.71
N LYS A 276 3.03 18.43 21.75
CA LYS A 276 3.02 18.89 23.15
C LYS A 276 4.47 19.00 23.65
N GLU A 277 4.66 19.61 24.81
CA GLU A 277 5.98 19.92 25.38
C GLU A 277 6.91 18.68 25.45
N ASN A 278 6.42 17.56 25.98
CA ASN A 278 7.19 16.32 26.12
C ASN A 278 6.66 15.16 25.28
N LEU A 279 5.69 15.38 24.41
CA LEU A 279 5.01 14.32 23.66
C LEU A 279 4.66 14.78 22.25
N ILE A 280 5.29 14.15 21.25
CA ILE A 280 5.10 14.50 19.84
C ILE A 280 4.62 13.29 19.06
N GLU A 281 3.53 13.43 18.30
CA GLU A 281 2.99 12.38 17.47
C GLU A 281 3.89 12.12 16.27
N ALA A 282 4.32 10.87 16.10
CA ALA A 282 5.02 10.44 14.91
C ALA A 282 4.02 10.19 13.76
N PRO A 283 4.41 10.42 12.50
CA PRO A 283 3.56 10.19 11.33
C PRO A 283 3.36 8.69 10.98
N PHE A 284 3.30 7.84 12.00
CA PHE A 284 3.19 6.39 11.90
C PHE A 284 2.02 5.86 12.74
N TRP A 285 1.60 4.65 12.38
CA TRP A 285 0.66 3.80 13.08
C TRP A 285 1.41 2.63 13.71
N ILE A 286 0.93 2.16 14.87
CA ILE A 286 1.36 0.93 15.53
C ILE A 286 0.17 0.06 15.89
N TRP A 287 0.36 -1.26 15.84
CA TRP A 287 -0.58 -2.24 16.37
C TRP A 287 0.11 -3.59 16.62
N LYS A 288 -0.54 -4.46 17.39
CA LYS A 288 -0.22 -5.89 17.48
C LYS A 288 -1.06 -6.69 16.50
N GLU A 289 -0.61 -7.89 16.14
CA GLU A 289 -1.41 -8.82 15.33
C GLU A 289 -2.84 -8.95 15.87
N GLY A 290 -3.84 -8.72 15.00
CA GLY A 290 -5.26 -8.72 15.37
C GLY A 290 -5.78 -7.47 16.11
N ASP A 291 -4.97 -6.44 16.34
CA ASP A 291 -5.38 -5.15 16.94
C ASP A 291 -5.52 -4.04 15.87
N GLN A 292 -6.27 -3.00 16.20
CA GLN A 292 -6.49 -1.85 15.33
C GLN A 292 -5.30 -0.89 15.30
N ARG A 293 -5.23 -0.03 14.27
CA ARG A 293 -4.21 1.03 14.19
C ARG A 293 -4.31 2.00 15.35
N ARG A 294 -3.16 2.30 15.98
CA ARG A 294 -3.01 3.31 17.03
C ARG A 294 -1.92 4.30 16.66
N LYS A 295 -2.04 5.54 17.16
CA LYS A 295 -1.02 6.58 16.97
C LYS A 295 0.25 6.22 17.75
N ILE A 296 1.40 6.61 17.21
CA ILE A 296 2.69 6.50 17.90
C ILE A 296 3.11 7.91 18.33
N PHE A 297 3.73 8.01 19.50
CA PHE A 297 4.33 9.23 20.00
C PHE A 297 5.79 9.01 20.36
N ILE A 298 6.56 10.10 20.32
CA ILE A 298 7.87 10.20 20.95
C ILE A 298 7.66 10.95 22.26
N LEU A 299 7.89 10.25 23.37
CA LEU A 299 7.81 10.77 24.73
C LEU A 299 9.22 11.13 25.19
N ARG A 300 9.45 12.41 25.49
CA ARG A 300 10.70 12.90 26.04
C ARG A 300 10.64 12.86 27.57
N GLU A 301 11.60 12.20 28.18
CA GLU A 301 11.81 12.20 29.61
C GLU A 301 13.29 12.47 29.88
N GLU A 302 13.58 13.55 30.61
CA GLU A 302 14.95 13.98 30.87
C GLU A 302 15.76 14.09 29.54
N GLU A 303 16.85 13.32 29.44
CA GLU A 303 17.76 13.28 28.29
C GLU A 303 17.48 12.09 27.34
N VAL A 304 16.36 11.39 27.51
CA VAL A 304 16.01 10.19 26.72
C VAL A 304 14.66 10.30 26.02
N ASN A 305 14.57 9.64 24.86
CA ASN A 305 13.35 9.58 24.05
C ASN A 305 12.80 8.15 24.04
N TYR A 306 11.51 8.01 24.32
CA TYR A 306 10.80 6.75 24.25
C TYR A 306 9.81 6.74 23.10
N LEU A 307 9.77 5.63 22.38
CA LEU A 307 8.61 5.26 21.57
C LEU A 307 7.44 4.93 22.51
N TYR A 308 6.35 5.66 22.38
CA TYR A 308 5.22 5.58 23.30
C TYR A 308 3.88 5.41 22.58
N ASN A 309 2.99 4.64 23.20
CA ASN A 309 1.58 4.55 22.83
C ASN A 309 0.73 4.40 24.09
N ASP A 310 -0.44 5.04 24.16
CA ASP A 310 -1.32 5.02 25.33
C ASP A 310 -1.73 3.60 25.78
N SER A 311 -1.83 2.66 24.84
CA SER A 311 -2.26 1.27 25.11
C SER A 311 -1.10 0.31 25.38
N TYR A 312 0.10 0.63 24.89
CA TYR A 312 1.28 -0.24 25.03
C TYR A 312 2.35 0.32 25.99
N GLY A 313 2.17 1.55 26.48
CA GLY A 313 3.13 2.23 27.35
C GLY A 313 4.39 2.65 26.60
N LYS A 314 5.53 2.63 27.32
CA LYS A 314 6.87 2.82 26.72
C LYS A 314 7.29 1.53 26.05
N ILE A 315 7.40 1.58 24.73
CA ILE A 315 7.65 0.41 23.89
C ILE A 315 9.15 0.20 23.68
N PHE A 316 9.86 1.28 23.39
CA PHE A 316 11.26 1.24 22.98
C PHE A 316 11.98 2.50 23.44
N LEU A 317 13.19 2.35 23.97
CA LEU A 317 14.11 3.46 24.24
C LEU A 317 14.91 3.75 22.98
N ILE A 318 14.81 4.97 22.45
CA ILE A 318 15.54 5.35 21.24
C ILE A 318 17.00 5.62 21.62
N GLU A 319 17.89 4.76 21.13
CA GLU A 319 19.32 4.88 21.36
C GLU A 319 19.93 5.98 20.47
N LYS A 320 20.98 6.67 20.96
CA LYS A 320 21.71 7.67 20.17
C LYS A 320 22.51 7.07 19.00
N ASP A 321 22.82 5.77 19.09
CA ASP A 321 23.50 5.02 18.04
C ASP A 321 22.44 4.38 17.14
N GLY A 322 22.22 4.96 15.95
CA GLY A 322 21.17 4.54 15.03
C GLY A 322 21.24 3.07 14.60
N LEU A 323 22.44 2.48 14.49
CA LEU A 323 22.59 1.07 14.10
C LEU A 323 22.21 0.13 15.24
N LYS A 324 22.63 0.45 16.47
CA LYS A 324 22.19 -0.31 17.65
C LYS A 324 20.68 -0.15 17.85
N SER A 325 20.18 1.08 17.74
CA SER A 325 18.75 1.42 17.78
C SER A 325 17.94 0.57 16.80
N LEU A 326 18.42 0.39 15.55
CA LEU A 326 17.77 -0.45 14.54
C LEU A 326 17.67 -1.92 14.96
N SER A 327 18.77 -2.50 15.44
CA SER A 327 18.81 -3.90 15.88
C SER A 327 17.93 -4.16 17.12
N SER A 328 17.97 -3.25 18.10
CA SER A 328 17.13 -3.28 19.30
C SER A 328 15.64 -3.14 18.93
N LEU A 329 15.31 -2.19 18.03
CA LEU A 329 13.94 -1.97 17.55
C LEU A 329 13.38 -3.22 16.87
N LYS A 330 14.14 -3.83 15.93
CA LYS A 330 13.73 -5.07 15.24
C LYS A 330 13.41 -6.19 16.23
N THR A 331 14.25 -6.33 17.26
CA THR A 331 14.08 -7.36 18.30
C THR A 331 12.77 -7.13 19.06
N ILE A 332 12.54 -5.92 19.54
CA ILE A 332 11.32 -5.56 20.28
C ILE A 332 10.06 -5.71 19.43
N LEU A 333 10.08 -5.27 18.16
CA LEU A 333 8.94 -5.42 17.26
C LEU A 333 8.59 -6.89 17.07
N LYS A 334 9.59 -7.76 16.91
CA LYS A 334 9.40 -9.19 16.76
C LYS A 334 8.88 -9.86 18.04
N GLU A 335 9.50 -9.58 19.18
CA GLU A 335 9.15 -10.18 20.48
C GLU A 335 7.75 -9.79 20.93
N GLN A 336 7.34 -8.54 20.70
CA GLN A 336 6.02 -8.05 21.09
C GLN A 336 4.95 -8.21 20.02
N GLY A 337 5.30 -8.74 18.84
CA GLY A 337 4.38 -8.87 17.70
C GLY A 337 3.85 -7.53 17.19
N LEU A 338 4.65 -6.47 17.30
CA LEU A 338 4.28 -5.10 16.93
C LEU A 338 4.59 -4.81 15.45
N LYS A 339 3.70 -4.09 14.81
CA LYS A 339 3.80 -3.64 13.42
C LYS A 339 3.78 -2.12 13.38
N ILE A 340 4.73 -1.52 12.67
CA ILE A 340 4.78 -0.08 12.40
C ILE A 340 4.48 0.16 10.92
N ARG A 341 3.59 1.10 10.61
CA ARG A 341 3.27 1.51 9.23
C ARG A 341 3.14 3.04 9.12
N PRO A 342 3.50 3.65 7.99
CA PRO A 342 3.38 5.09 7.82
C PRO A 342 1.92 5.52 7.64
N LYS A 343 1.61 6.76 8.00
CA LYS A 343 0.35 7.44 7.63
C LYS A 343 0.36 7.80 6.15
N ALA A 344 -0.81 8.11 5.58
CA ALA A 344 -0.99 8.32 4.14
C ALA A 344 0.01 9.31 3.49
N LEU A 345 0.23 10.49 4.11
CA LEU A 345 1.21 11.45 3.59
C LEU A 345 2.63 10.90 3.64
N LEU A 346 3.02 10.29 4.75
CA LEU A 346 4.34 9.72 4.89
C LEU A 346 4.55 8.51 3.97
N LEU A 347 3.50 7.73 3.72
CA LEU A 347 3.49 6.64 2.76
C LEU A 347 3.79 7.17 1.36
N THR A 348 3.12 8.24 0.91
CA THR A 348 3.42 8.87 -0.38
C THR A 348 4.85 9.42 -0.41
N LEU A 349 5.27 10.18 0.60
CA LEU A 349 6.64 10.71 0.71
C LEU A 349 7.68 9.59 0.57
N TYR A 350 7.51 8.52 1.33
CA TYR A 350 8.41 7.39 1.36
C TYR A 350 8.56 6.72 0.00
N ASN A 351 7.43 6.41 -0.64
CA ASN A 351 7.43 5.78 -1.97
C ASN A 351 8.09 6.67 -3.03
N ARG A 352 7.82 7.99 -2.98
CA ARG A 352 8.40 8.97 -3.92
C ARG A 352 9.90 9.14 -3.74
N LEU A 353 10.37 9.20 -2.48
CA LEU A 353 11.78 9.43 -2.19
C LEU A 353 12.63 8.17 -2.35
N PHE A 354 12.20 7.04 -1.81
CA PHE A 354 13.05 5.86 -1.65
C PHE A 354 12.87 4.81 -2.75
N ILE A 355 11.72 4.80 -3.45
CA ILE A 355 11.38 3.70 -4.35
C ILE A 355 11.29 4.20 -5.80
N SER A 356 10.33 5.08 -6.08
CA SER A 356 9.97 5.43 -7.45
C SER A 356 10.84 6.52 -8.06
N ASP A 357 11.05 6.46 -9.38
CA ASP A 357 11.47 7.62 -10.18
C ASP A 357 10.27 8.34 -10.80
N LEU A 358 9.16 7.63 -10.96
CA LEU A 358 7.87 8.20 -11.35
C LEU A 358 6.74 7.47 -10.62
N PHE A 359 5.86 8.21 -9.95
CA PHE A 359 4.71 7.63 -9.25
C PHE A 359 3.40 8.03 -9.96
N VAL A 360 2.69 7.03 -10.48
CA VAL A 360 1.37 7.16 -11.08
C VAL A 360 0.29 7.10 -10.00
N HIS A 361 -0.08 8.27 -9.48
CA HIS A 361 -1.23 8.44 -8.58
C HIS A 361 -2.56 8.55 -9.34
N GLY A 362 -3.66 8.16 -8.67
CA GLY A 362 -5.00 8.52 -9.12
C GLY A 362 -5.39 9.91 -8.59
N LEU A 363 -6.46 10.51 -9.12
CA LEU A 363 -6.91 11.86 -8.73
C LEU A 363 -7.10 12.05 -7.22
N GLY A 364 -7.55 11.01 -6.50
CA GLY A 364 -7.66 11.05 -5.05
C GLY A 364 -6.32 11.16 -4.32
N GLY A 365 -5.28 10.52 -4.87
CA GLY A 365 -3.92 10.51 -4.33
C GLY A 365 -3.09 11.74 -4.71
N ALA A 366 -3.40 12.41 -5.82
CA ALA A 366 -2.72 13.62 -6.28
C ALA A 366 -2.72 14.77 -5.25
N LYS A 367 -3.65 14.74 -4.28
CA LYS A 367 -3.67 15.68 -3.15
C LYS A 367 -2.46 15.52 -2.23
N TYR A 368 -1.97 14.30 -2.05
CA TYR A 368 -0.78 14.02 -1.27
C TYR A 368 0.49 14.46 -2.01
N ASP A 369 0.49 14.39 -3.34
CA ASP A 369 1.63 14.81 -4.18
C ASP A 369 1.94 16.30 -4.11
N LEU A 370 0.94 17.12 -3.77
CA LEU A 370 1.09 18.56 -3.61
C LEU A 370 1.60 18.96 -2.22
N VAL A 371 1.49 18.06 -1.24
CA VAL A 371 1.96 18.27 0.15
C VAL A 371 3.36 17.70 0.35
N THR A 372 3.61 16.54 -0.26
CA THR A 372 4.89 15.80 -0.21
C THR A 372 5.79 16.20 -1.36
#